data_AF-A0A2P6CFM7-F1
#
_entry.id   AF-A0A2P6CFM7-F1
#
_cell.length_a   1.000
_cell.length_b   1.000
_cell.length_c   1.000
_cell.angle_alpha   90.00
_cell.angle_beta   90.00
_cell.angle_gamma   90.00
#
_symmetry.space_group_name_H-M   'P 1'
#
loop_
_entity.id
_entity.type
_entity.pdbx_description
1 polymer ?
#
loop_
_entity_poly.entity_id
_entity_poly.type
_entity_poly.pdbx_seq_one_letter_code
_entity_poly.pdbx_strand_id
1 'polypeptide(L)'
;MSTLLNRVVDIITQGGLERVRVLNEFNRVFKSAFEIGEFDRLCSVTTSKGNQNFKHELSTIYLRSGFKITIMNDDNLKKQDFSRIAKYFVINKAFARKLMALGYDTLLIKGKSSTTGLEIPLKEIASLNDYMVN
;
A
#
# COMPACT_ATOMS: atom_id res chain seq x y z
N MET A 1 -16.40 15.60 4.84
CA MET A 1 -16.32 14.12 4.86
C MET A 1 -14.85 13.75 4.64
N SER A 2 -14.15 13.28 5.68
CA SER A 2 -12.71 12.93 5.57
C SER A 2 -12.57 11.53 4.97
N THR A 3 -11.93 11.39 3.81
CA THR A 3 -11.69 10.09 3.18
C THR A 3 -10.66 9.29 3.99
N LEU A 4 -10.73 7.95 3.93
CA LEU A 4 -9.77 7.03 4.57
C LEU A 4 -8.32 7.37 4.20
N LEU A 5 -8.11 7.80 2.96
CA LEU A 5 -6.82 8.29 2.44
C LEU A 5 -6.28 9.52 3.18
N ASN A 6 -7.14 10.46 3.58
CA ASN A 6 -6.68 11.70 4.25
C ASN A 6 -6.13 11.40 5.64
N ARG A 7 -6.77 10.50 6.41
CA ARG A 7 -6.30 10.10 7.74
C ARG A 7 -4.94 9.42 7.69
N VAL A 8 -4.72 8.58 6.69
CA VAL A 8 -3.42 7.93 6.46
C VAL A 8 -2.34 8.98 6.15
N VAL A 9 -2.64 9.97 5.32
CA VAL A 9 -1.68 11.01 4.92
C VAL A 9 -1.23 11.87 6.10
N ASP A 10 -2.14 12.23 7.01
CA ASP A 10 -1.88 13.08 8.18
C ASP A 10 -1.04 12.38 9.26
N ILE A 11 -1.11 11.06 9.35
CA ILE A 11 -0.40 10.29 10.38
C ILE A 11 1.09 10.13 10.05
N ILE A 12 1.42 10.14 8.75
CA ILE A 12 2.80 9.95 8.23
C ILE A 12 3.63 11.24 8.31
N THR A 13 3.01 12.40 8.56
CA THR A 13 3.72 13.69 8.64
C THR A 13 4.33 13.98 10.01
N GLN A 14 4.11 13.10 11.00
CA GLN A 14 4.72 13.22 12.34
C GLN A 14 5.97 12.31 12.41
N GLY A 15 6.87 12.43 13.39
CA GLY A 15 8.21 11.79 13.34
C GLY A 15 8.49 10.71 14.40
N GLY A 16 9.37 9.75 14.03
CA GLY A 16 10.20 8.92 14.94
C GLY A 16 9.99 7.40 14.93
N LEU A 17 8.76 6.91 14.72
CA LEU A 17 8.40 5.48 14.70
C LEU A 17 7.52 5.14 13.48
N GLU A 18 7.77 5.86 12.39
CA GLU A 18 6.79 6.07 11.33
C GLU A 18 6.33 4.81 10.63
N ARG A 19 7.23 3.85 10.34
CA ARG A 19 6.81 2.59 9.70
C ARG A 19 5.78 1.84 10.53
N VAL A 20 5.99 1.69 11.83
CA VAL A 20 5.05 0.96 12.70
C VAL A 20 3.73 1.71 12.79
N ARG A 21 3.79 3.04 12.91
CA ARG A 21 2.61 3.92 12.92
C ARG A 21 1.80 3.80 11.64
N VAL A 22 2.44 3.87 10.46
CA VAL A 22 1.82 3.68 9.14
C VAL A 22 1.12 2.33 9.10
N LEU A 23 1.83 1.24 9.42
CA LEU A 23 1.27 -0.11 9.34
C LEU A 23 0.06 -0.29 10.27
N ASN A 24 0.16 0.20 11.51
CA ASN A 24 -0.93 0.11 12.49
C ASN A 24 -2.16 0.90 12.02
N GLU A 25 -1.96 2.10 11.46
CA GLU A 25 -3.06 2.91 10.97
C GLU A 25 -3.75 2.26 9.77
N PHE A 26 -2.98 1.73 8.81
CA PHE A 26 -3.57 1.00 7.69
C PHE A 26 -4.41 -0.18 8.15
N ASN A 27 -3.90 -0.96 9.11
CA ASN A 27 -4.65 -2.08 9.67
C ASN A 27 -5.94 -1.60 10.34
N ARG A 28 -5.91 -0.48 11.09
CA ARG A 28 -7.10 0.12 11.71
C ARG A 28 -8.11 0.57 10.66
N VAL A 29 -7.65 1.27 9.63
CA VAL A 29 -8.47 1.81 8.54
C VAL A 29 -9.12 0.68 7.73
N PHE A 30 -8.35 -0.33 7.31
CA PHE A 30 -8.89 -1.47 6.58
C PHE A 30 -9.90 -2.27 7.39
N LYS A 31 -9.64 -2.48 8.68
CA LYS A 31 -10.58 -3.16 9.58
C LYS A 31 -11.89 -2.37 9.67
N SER A 32 -11.81 -1.06 9.92
CA SER A 32 -12.99 -0.21 10.03
C SER A 32 -13.79 -0.17 8.72
N ALA A 33 -13.11 -0.04 7.56
CA ALA A 33 -13.76 -0.05 6.24
C ALA A 33 -14.48 -1.37 5.95
N PHE A 34 -13.91 -2.49 6.41
CA PHE A 34 -14.54 -3.81 6.33
C PHE A 34 -15.77 -3.92 7.22
N GLU A 35 -15.66 -3.48 8.47
CA GLU A 35 -16.76 -3.54 9.46
C GLU A 35 -17.98 -2.69 9.04
N ILE A 36 -17.76 -1.54 8.39
CA ILE A 36 -18.85 -0.67 7.90
C ILE A 36 -19.35 -1.04 6.49
N GLY A 37 -18.77 -2.06 5.86
CA GLY A 37 -19.16 -2.52 4.52
C GLY A 37 -18.71 -1.64 3.35
N GLU A 38 -17.82 -0.67 3.56
CA GLU A 38 -17.21 0.14 2.50
C GLU A 38 -16.26 -0.73 1.63
N PHE A 39 -15.70 -1.77 2.24
CA PHE A 39 -14.76 -2.68 1.61
C PHE A 39 -15.06 -4.15 1.97
N ASP A 40 -15.22 -5.01 0.97
CA ASP A 40 -15.61 -6.42 1.14
C ASP A 40 -14.44 -7.37 1.41
N ARG A 41 -13.20 -6.87 1.29
CA ARG A 41 -11.98 -7.64 1.54
C ARG A 41 -11.30 -7.18 2.83
N LEU A 42 -11.25 -8.05 3.83
CA LEU A 42 -10.48 -7.80 5.05
C LEU A 42 -8.99 -7.81 4.71
N CYS A 43 -8.30 -6.69 4.93
CA CYS A 43 -6.89 -6.55 4.59
C CYS A 43 -6.00 -6.39 5.83
N SER A 44 -4.79 -6.96 5.76
CA SER A 44 -3.74 -6.77 6.75
C SER A 44 -2.47 -6.25 6.08
N VAL A 45 -1.86 -5.23 6.66
CA VAL A 45 -0.67 -4.58 6.14
C VAL A 45 0.55 -4.89 6.99
N THR A 46 1.62 -5.35 6.36
CA THR A 46 2.90 -5.65 6.99
C THR A 46 4.08 -5.22 6.11
N THR A 47 5.29 -5.28 6.67
CA THR A 47 6.52 -5.24 5.85
C THR A 47 6.82 -6.63 5.28
N SER A 48 7.42 -6.69 4.09
CA SER A 48 7.92 -7.92 3.47
C SER A 48 9.18 -7.65 2.64
N LYS A 49 9.70 -8.71 2.00
CA LYS A 49 10.68 -8.59 0.92
C LYS A 49 10.05 -7.79 -0.23
N GLY A 50 10.76 -6.79 -0.73
CA GLY A 50 10.42 -6.09 -1.97
C GLY A 50 11.10 -6.74 -3.19
N ASN A 51 10.68 -6.32 -4.37
CA ASN A 51 11.22 -6.79 -5.63
C ASN A 51 12.51 -6.01 -5.98
N GLN A 52 13.60 -6.73 -6.24
CA GLN A 52 14.91 -6.11 -6.50
C GLN A 52 14.91 -5.21 -7.74
N ASN A 53 14.05 -5.50 -8.73
CA ASN A 53 13.92 -4.70 -9.95
C ASN A 53 13.26 -3.32 -9.68
N PHE A 54 12.59 -3.17 -8.54
CA PHE A 54 11.83 -1.96 -8.20
C PHE A 54 12.60 -0.99 -7.31
N LYS A 55 13.82 -1.36 -6.91
CA LYS A 55 14.72 -0.53 -6.11
C LYS A 55 14.90 0.88 -6.70
N HIS A 56 15.11 1.81 -5.78
CA HIS A 56 15.46 3.21 -5.99
C HIS A 56 16.42 3.66 -4.86
N GLU A 57 16.84 4.91 -4.89
CA GLU A 57 17.93 5.45 -4.06
C GLU A 57 17.63 5.42 -2.55
N LEU A 58 16.34 5.47 -2.19
CA LEU A 58 15.88 5.50 -0.80
C LEU A 58 15.50 4.11 -0.28
N SER A 59 15.54 3.06 -1.11
CA SER A 59 15.11 1.72 -0.72
C SER A 59 15.96 1.20 0.44
N THR A 60 15.31 0.68 1.48
CA THR A 60 16.04 0.06 2.60
C THR A 60 16.80 -1.17 2.12
N ILE A 61 18.03 -1.31 2.59
CA ILE A 61 18.86 -2.50 2.35
C ILE A 61 18.14 -3.72 2.95
N TYR A 62 18.28 -4.90 2.33
CA TYR A 62 17.68 -6.18 2.78
C TYR A 62 16.18 -6.38 2.47
N LEU A 63 15.62 -7.50 2.97
CA LEU A 63 14.30 -8.07 2.67
C LEU A 63 13.12 -7.30 3.29
N ARG A 64 13.22 -5.98 3.50
CA ARG A 64 12.23 -5.17 4.23
C ARG A 64 11.70 -3.96 3.44
N SER A 65 11.91 -3.95 2.13
CA SER A 65 11.48 -2.86 1.24
C SER A 65 10.09 -3.06 0.64
N GLY A 66 9.41 -4.17 0.92
CA GLY A 66 8.03 -4.42 0.49
C GLY A 66 7.00 -3.89 1.49
N PHE A 67 6.07 -3.06 1.00
CA PHE A 67 4.84 -2.69 1.69
C PHE A 67 3.74 -3.67 1.26
N LYS A 68 3.44 -4.66 2.11
CA LYS A 68 2.58 -5.80 1.75
C LYS A 68 1.18 -5.64 2.33
N ILE A 69 0.19 -5.77 1.47
CA ILE A 69 -1.22 -5.88 1.79
C ILE A 69 -1.64 -7.33 1.55
N THR A 70 -2.17 -7.97 2.58
CA THR A 70 -2.65 -9.34 2.55
C THR A 70 -4.16 -9.33 2.65
N ILE A 71 -4.85 -9.90 1.67
CA ILE A 71 -6.29 -10.14 1.75
C ILE A 71 -6.51 -11.39 2.59
N MET A 72 -7.19 -11.24 3.72
CA MET A 72 -7.35 -12.27 4.74
C MET A 72 -8.50 -13.24 4.43
N ASN A 73 -9.59 -12.73 3.83
CA ASN A 73 -10.70 -13.51 3.29
C ASN A 73 -10.49 -13.73 1.78
N ASP A 74 -9.46 -14.51 1.44
CA ASP A 74 -8.99 -14.71 0.07
C ASP A 74 -9.73 -15.78 -0.73
N ASP A 75 -10.96 -16.10 -0.32
CA ASP A 75 -11.85 -16.96 -1.08
C ASP A 75 -12.25 -16.30 -2.40
N ASN A 76 -12.14 -17.06 -3.50
CA ASN A 76 -12.54 -16.67 -4.85
C ASN A 76 -11.95 -15.32 -5.31
N LEU A 77 -10.67 -15.05 -4.99
CA LEU A 77 -10.00 -13.83 -5.43
C LEU A 77 -10.00 -13.71 -6.96
N LYS A 78 -10.45 -12.55 -7.43
CA LYS A 78 -10.42 -12.13 -8.83
C LYS A 78 -9.33 -11.09 -9.03
N LYS A 79 -8.84 -10.95 -10.26
CA LYS A 79 -7.88 -9.90 -10.63
C LYS A 79 -8.35 -8.50 -10.21
N GLN A 80 -9.67 -8.27 -10.27
CA GLN A 80 -10.31 -7.00 -9.90
C GLN A 80 -10.16 -6.66 -8.41
N ASP A 81 -10.08 -7.65 -7.51
CA ASP A 81 -9.89 -7.41 -6.08
C ASP A 81 -8.54 -6.72 -5.82
N PHE A 82 -7.46 -7.22 -6.45
CA PHE A 82 -6.13 -6.61 -6.35
C PHE A 82 -6.10 -5.20 -6.95
N SER A 83 -6.70 -5.03 -8.13
CA SER A 83 -6.75 -3.73 -8.80
C SER A 83 -7.57 -2.70 -8.02
N ARG A 84 -8.66 -3.11 -7.37
CA ARG A 84 -9.49 -2.21 -6.53
C ARG A 84 -8.70 -1.70 -5.32
N ILE A 85 -7.96 -2.59 -4.64
CA ILE A 85 -7.05 -2.18 -3.55
C ILE A 85 -5.99 -1.23 -4.11
N ALA A 86 -5.29 -1.62 -5.17
CA ALA A 86 -4.21 -0.83 -5.76
C ALA A 86 -4.64 0.59 -6.15
N LYS A 87 -5.87 0.77 -6.66
CA LYS A 87 -6.39 2.10 -7.02
C LYS A 87 -6.34 3.10 -5.86
N TYR A 88 -6.64 2.70 -4.64
CA TYR A 88 -6.54 3.60 -3.47
C TYR A 88 -5.11 4.14 -3.27
N PHE A 89 -4.10 3.36 -3.64
CA PHE A 89 -2.69 3.71 -3.50
C PHE A 89 -2.19 4.51 -4.71
N VAL A 90 -2.62 4.13 -5.91
CA VAL A 90 -2.18 4.76 -7.17
C VAL A 90 -2.72 6.18 -7.32
N ILE A 91 -3.91 6.47 -6.76
CA ILE A 91 -4.53 7.81 -6.84
C ILE A 91 -3.74 8.86 -6.03
N ASN A 92 -2.94 8.45 -5.04
CA ASN A 92 -2.25 9.39 -4.15
C ASN A 92 -0.72 9.31 -4.31
N LYS A 93 -0.19 10.14 -5.23
CA LYS A 93 1.26 10.25 -5.49
C LYS A 93 2.05 10.68 -4.25
N ALA A 94 1.50 11.58 -3.43
CA ALA A 94 2.14 12.04 -2.21
C ALA A 94 2.31 10.88 -1.21
N PHE A 95 1.33 9.98 -1.16
CA PHE A 95 1.43 8.76 -0.37
C PHE A 95 2.52 7.81 -0.88
N ALA A 96 2.61 7.57 -2.18
CA ALA A 96 3.68 6.74 -2.75
C ALA A 96 5.08 7.31 -2.44
N ARG A 97 5.26 8.62 -2.59
CA ARG A 97 6.51 9.32 -2.22
C ARG A 97 6.84 9.18 -0.75
N LYS A 98 5.83 9.26 0.13
CA LYS A 98 6.02 9.04 1.57
C LYS A 98 6.46 7.60 1.88
N LEU A 99 5.86 6.59 1.26
CA LEU A 99 6.33 5.20 1.41
C LEU A 99 7.77 5.02 0.91
N MET A 100 8.13 5.66 -0.21
CA MET A 100 9.50 5.68 -0.73
C MET A 100 10.48 6.34 0.24
N ALA A 101 10.11 7.48 0.85
CA ALA A 101 10.91 8.15 1.87
C ALA A 101 11.07 7.30 3.13
N LEU A 102 10.06 6.48 3.47
CA LEU A 102 10.16 5.47 4.51
C LEU A 102 10.97 4.24 4.07
N GLY A 103 11.50 4.19 2.85
CA GLY A 103 12.38 3.14 2.34
C GLY A 103 11.69 1.91 1.76
N TYR A 104 10.40 1.99 1.45
CA TYR A 104 9.70 0.96 0.67
C TYR A 104 9.89 1.20 -0.84
N ASP A 105 10.07 0.14 -1.60
CA ASP A 105 10.22 0.16 -3.07
C ASP A 105 9.07 -0.52 -3.82
N THR A 106 8.38 -1.44 -3.15
CA THR A 106 7.39 -2.33 -3.75
C THR A 106 6.10 -2.27 -2.97
N LEU A 107 4.99 -2.01 -3.66
CA LEU A 107 3.64 -2.31 -3.16
C LEU A 107 3.30 -3.74 -3.57
N LEU A 108 3.06 -4.63 -2.60
CA LEU A 108 2.67 -6.01 -2.84
C LEU A 108 1.24 -6.24 -2.32
N ILE A 109 0.37 -6.78 -3.16
CA ILE A 109 -1.00 -7.16 -2.78
C ILE A 109 -1.20 -8.63 -3.09
N LYS A 110 -1.49 -9.46 -2.08
CA LYS A 110 -1.66 -10.91 -2.26
C LYS A 110 -2.75 -11.48 -1.36
N GLY A 111 -3.31 -12.62 -1.75
CA GLY A 111 -4.13 -13.42 -0.83
C GLY A 111 -3.29 -14.02 0.30
N LYS A 112 -3.95 -14.36 1.41
CA LYS A 112 -3.33 -15.07 2.55
C LYS A 112 -2.74 -16.42 2.12
N SER A 113 -3.52 -17.19 1.38
CA SER A 113 -3.25 -18.55 0.89
C SER A 113 -2.90 -18.57 -0.59
N SER A 114 -3.21 -17.49 -1.32
CA SER A 114 -2.91 -17.39 -2.75
C SER A 114 -1.41 -17.22 -3.05
N THR A 115 -0.95 -17.94 -4.07
CA THR A 115 0.35 -17.73 -4.72
C THR A 115 0.32 -16.56 -5.72
N THR A 116 -0.89 -16.13 -6.11
CA THR A 116 -1.09 -15.03 -7.06
C THR A 116 -1.23 -13.71 -6.31
N GLY A 117 -0.62 -12.66 -6.85
CA GLY A 117 -0.67 -11.31 -6.32
C GLY A 117 -0.34 -10.27 -7.38
N LEU A 118 -0.35 -9.02 -6.95
CA LEU A 118 0.01 -7.85 -7.73
C LEU A 118 1.19 -7.16 -7.05
N GLU A 119 2.25 -6.93 -7.80
CA GLU A 119 3.38 -6.11 -7.36
C GLU A 119 3.45 -4.85 -8.22
N ILE A 120 3.62 -3.70 -7.59
CA ILE A 120 3.73 -2.41 -8.27
C ILE A 120 4.98 -1.68 -7.73
N PRO A 121 5.89 -1.21 -8.59
CA PRO A 121 7.00 -0.35 -8.19
C PRO A 121 6.47 1.01 -7.70
N LEU A 122 6.82 1.37 -6.46
CA LEU A 122 6.35 2.64 -5.87
C LEU A 122 6.87 3.86 -6.62
N LYS A 123 8.06 3.76 -7.24
CA LYS A 123 8.62 4.81 -8.09
C LYS A 123 7.74 5.14 -9.29
N GLU A 124 7.05 4.17 -9.89
CA GLU A 124 6.14 4.45 -11.01
C GLU A 124 4.91 5.21 -10.53
N ILE A 125 4.36 4.85 -9.35
CA ILE A 125 3.24 5.57 -8.75
C ILE A 125 3.64 7.01 -8.38
N ALA A 126 4.84 7.19 -7.84
CA ALA A 126 5.36 8.50 -7.44
C ALA A 126 5.72 9.41 -8.62
N SER A 127 6.14 8.81 -9.74
CA SER A 127 6.58 9.47 -10.97
C SER A 127 5.49 9.62 -12.03
N LEU A 128 4.27 9.12 -11.81
CA LEU A 128 3.11 9.46 -12.65
C LEU A 128 2.94 10.99 -12.65
N ASN A 129 3.54 11.70 -13.60
CA ASN A 129 3.13 13.05 -14.01
C ASN A 129 1.71 12.88 -14.60
N ASP A 130 0.69 13.68 -14.28
CA ASP A 130 0.32 14.91 -15.01
C ASP A 130 0.28 14.82 -16.56
N TYR A 131 0.50 13.64 -17.15
CA TYR A 131 0.34 13.37 -18.58
C TYR A 131 -1.13 13.22 -19.01
N MET A 132 -2.09 13.73 -18.22
CA MET A 132 -3.49 13.89 -18.63
C MET A 132 -3.97 15.34 -18.44
N VAL A 133 -3.10 16.31 -18.69
CA VAL A 133 -3.51 17.60 -19.21
C VAL A 133 -2.94 17.70 -20.62
N ASN A 134 -3.71 17.20 -21.58
CA ASN A 134 -3.85 17.65 -22.97
C ASN A 134 -5.03 16.92 -23.59
#